data_AF-A0A944YID7-F1
#
_entry.id   AF-A0A944YID7-F1
#
_cell.length_a   1.000
_cell.length_b   1.000
_cell.length_c   1.000
_cell.angle_alpha   90.00
_cell.angle_beta   90.00
_cell.angle_gamma   90.00
#
_symmetry.space_group_name_H-M   'P 1'
#
loop_
_entity.id
_entity.type
_entity.pdbx_description
1 polymer ?
#
loop_
_entity_poly.entity_id
_entity_poly.type
_entity_poly.pdbx_seq_one_letter_code
_entity_poly.pdbx_strand_id
1 'polypeptide(L)'
;MEEILEQILSHPLLSFTLALLCVLLLFAILKGLIKLVMTALILVVLYFGYVSFLQDDYPLPKIDDDLVDQWNEWIEPYRSIDLNVTLFEDDQVPELNMTDTPRE
;
A
#
# COMPACT_ATOMS: atom_id res chain seq x y z
N MET A 1 -4.28 26.17 -22.07
CA MET A 1 -4.93 25.15 -21.22
C MET A 1 -4.39 25.16 -19.79
N GLU A 2 -3.11 25.50 -19.58
CA GLU A 2 -2.55 25.81 -18.25
C GLU A 2 -3.17 27.07 -17.61
N GLU A 3 -3.46 28.09 -18.41
CA GLU A 3 -4.06 29.37 -17.94
C GLU A 3 -5.39 29.19 -17.17
N ILE A 4 -6.18 28.19 -17.54
CA ILE A 4 -7.48 27.89 -16.90
C ILE A 4 -7.25 27.24 -15.53
N LEU A 5 -6.22 26.39 -15.43
CA LEU A 5 -5.83 25.71 -14.19
C LEU A 5 -5.24 26.73 -13.20
N GLU A 6 -4.39 27.64 -13.66
CA GLU A 6 -3.82 28.72 -12.85
C GLU A 6 -4.89 29.71 -12.38
N GLN A 7 -5.90 29.99 -13.20
CA GLN A 7 -7.03 30.82 -12.79
C GLN A 7 -7.94 30.13 -11.76
N ILE A 8 -8.10 28.81 -11.83
CA ILE A 8 -8.83 28.00 -10.83
C ILE A 8 -8.03 27.91 -9.52
N LEU A 9 -6.70 27.74 -9.60
CA LEU A 9 -5.82 27.58 -8.44
C LEU A 9 -5.56 28.91 -7.72
N SER A 10 -5.59 30.03 -8.45
CA SER A 10 -5.44 31.39 -7.90
C SER A 10 -6.67 31.88 -7.13
N HIS A 11 -7.80 31.17 -7.22
CA HIS A 11 -8.93 31.38 -6.32
C HIS A 11 -8.74 30.57 -5.01
N PRO A 12 -8.37 31.21 -3.89
CA PRO A 12 -8.01 30.51 -2.65
C PRO A 12 -9.15 29.67 -2.08
N LEU A 13 -10.40 30.06 -2.36
CA LEU A 13 -11.60 29.30 -1.96
C LEU A 13 -11.71 27.96 -2.69
N LEU A 14 -11.34 27.90 -3.98
CA LEU A 14 -11.45 26.68 -4.78
C LEU A 14 -10.31 25.71 -4.46
N SER A 15 -9.09 26.22 -4.29
CA SER A 15 -7.98 25.39 -3.81
C SER A 15 -8.27 24.76 -2.45
N PHE A 16 -8.92 25.49 -1.54
CA PHE A 16 -9.28 24.98 -0.22
C PHE A 16 -10.35 23.88 -0.29
N THR A 17 -11.39 24.05 -1.11
CA THR A 17 -12.43 23.01 -1.26
C THR A 17 -11.89 21.77 -1.96
N LEU A 18 -11.00 21.91 -2.93
CA LEU A 18 -10.32 20.80 -3.59
C LEU A 18 -9.45 20.01 -2.60
N ALA A 19 -8.67 20.69 -1.77
CA ALA A 19 -7.86 20.06 -0.74
C ALA A 19 -8.73 19.32 0.29
N LEU A 20 -9.83 19.95 0.74
CA LEU A 20 -10.79 19.32 1.64
C LEU A 20 -11.41 18.07 1.01
N LEU A 21 -11.86 18.16 -0.26
CA LEU A 21 -12.40 17.05 -1.02
C LEU A 21 -11.37 15.90 -1.12
N CYS A 22 -10.10 16.23 -1.38
CA CYS A 22 -9.03 15.24 -1.46
C CYS A 22 -8.89 14.47 -0.15
N VAL A 23 -8.86 15.17 1.00
CA VAL A 23 -8.79 14.54 2.33
C VAL A 23 -10.02 13.67 2.60
N LEU A 24 -11.22 14.16 2.26
CA LEU A 24 -12.48 13.41 2.37
C LEU A 24 -12.44 12.13 1.54
N LEU A 25 -11.93 12.20 0.30
CA LEU A 25 -11.81 11.07 -0.60
C LEU A 25 -10.85 10.03 -0.04
N LEU A 26 -9.70 10.47 0.48
CA LEU A 26 -8.69 9.62 1.10
C LEU A 26 -9.30 8.85 2.28
N PHE A 27 -10.05 9.54 3.15
CA PHE A 27 -10.72 8.91 4.28
C PHE A 27 -11.82 7.93 3.82
N ALA A 28 -12.57 8.26 2.77
CA ALA A 28 -13.60 7.40 2.22
C ALA A 28 -13.00 6.11 1.64
N ILE A 29 -11.90 6.23 0.88
CA ILE A 29 -11.16 5.09 0.33
C ILE A 29 -10.61 4.23 1.48
N LEU A 30 -9.97 4.84 2.48
CA LEU A 30 -9.40 4.12 3.61
C LEU A 30 -10.47 3.36 4.41
N LYS A 31 -11.63 3.99 4.63
CA LYS A 31 -12.79 3.37 5.27
C LYS A 31 -13.43 2.27 4.42
N GLY A 32 -13.39 2.40 3.10
CA GLY A 32 -13.79 1.33 2.18
C GLY A 32 -12.83 0.15 2.24
N LEU A 33 -11.53 0.44 2.22
CA LEU A 33 -10.45 -0.53 2.18
C LEU A 33 -10.41 -1.37 3.47
N ILE A 34 -10.54 -0.74 4.65
CA ILE A 34 -10.62 -1.47 5.92
C ILE A 34 -11.82 -2.45 5.96
N LYS A 35 -12.97 -2.04 5.38
CA LYS A 35 -14.17 -2.89 5.31
C LYS A 35 -13.98 -4.06 4.35
N LEU A 36 -13.30 -3.83 3.23
CA LEU A 36 -12.93 -4.87 2.27
C LEU A 36 -12.00 -5.89 2.92
N VAL A 37 -10.91 -5.43 3.55
CA VAL A 37 -9.94 -6.30 4.24
C VAL A 37 -10.63 -7.12 5.33
N MET A 38 -11.51 -6.52 6.13
CA MET A 38 -12.28 -7.26 7.14
C MET A 38 -13.13 -8.37 6.52
N THR A 39 -13.79 -8.10 5.40
CA THR A 39 -14.62 -9.10 4.70
C THR A 39 -13.77 -10.21 4.10
N ALA A 40 -12.63 -9.86 3.50
CA ALA A 40 -11.67 -10.83 2.99
C ALA A 40 -11.10 -11.72 4.10
N LEU A 41 -10.77 -11.14 5.26
CA LEU A 41 -10.28 -11.88 6.43
C LEU A 41 -11.33 -12.88 6.93
N ILE A 42 -12.60 -12.46 7.02
CA ILE A 42 -13.71 -13.36 7.37
C ILE A 42 -13.82 -14.50 6.37
N LEU A 43 -13.72 -14.23 5.06
CA LEU A 43 -13.74 -15.27 4.03
C LEU A 43 -12.56 -16.24 4.14
N VAL A 44 -11.35 -15.73 4.43
CA VAL A 44 -10.16 -16.57 4.63
C VAL A 44 -10.33 -17.46 5.85
N VAL A 45 -10.81 -16.93 6.97
CA VAL A 45 -11.06 -17.71 8.19
C VAL A 45 -12.16 -18.74 7.94
N LEU A 46 -13.22 -18.37 7.22
CA LEU A 46 -14.30 -19.29 6.87
C LEU A 46 -13.79 -20.41 5.95
N TYR A 47 -12.97 -20.07 4.96
CA TYR A 47 -12.34 -21.03 4.06
C TYR A 47 -11.38 -21.95 4.82
N PHE A 48 -10.55 -21.41 5.70
CA PHE A 48 -9.62 -22.19 6.51
C PHE A 48 -10.37 -23.10 7.50
N GLY A 49 -11.46 -22.62 8.10
CA GLY A 49 -12.34 -23.44 8.91
C GLY A 49 -12.98 -24.56 8.10
N TYR A 50 -13.43 -24.28 6.88
CA TYR A 50 -13.95 -25.29 5.97
C TYR A 50 -12.88 -26.33 5.63
N VAL A 51 -11.70 -25.92 5.20
CA VAL A 51 -10.58 -26.83 4.90
C VAL A 51 -10.21 -27.64 6.13
N SER A 52 -10.00 -27.02 7.29
CA SER A 52 -9.54 -27.72 8.49
C SER A 52 -10.53 -28.74 9.05
N PHE A 53 -11.84 -28.60 8.80
CA PHE A 53 -12.85 -29.53 9.32
C PHE A 53 -13.44 -30.47 8.27
N LEU A 54 -13.57 -30.05 7.02
CA LEU A 54 -14.20 -30.84 5.95
C LEU A 54 -13.18 -31.53 5.03
N GLN A 55 -11.88 -31.28 5.17
CA GLN A 55 -10.84 -31.97 4.41
C GLN A 55 -10.76 -33.47 4.75
N ASP A 56 -11.15 -33.89 5.96
CA ASP A 56 -11.20 -35.29 6.36
C ASP A 56 -12.37 -36.07 5.73
N ASP A 57 -13.53 -35.42 5.55
CA ASP A 57 -14.77 -36.04 5.02
C ASP A 57 -14.93 -35.86 3.49
N TYR A 58 -14.33 -34.81 2.92
CA TYR A 58 -14.41 -34.50 1.48
C TYR A 58 -13.03 -34.08 0.96
N PRO A 59 -12.19 -35.04 0.54
CA PRO A 59 -10.88 -34.72 -0.01
C PRO A 59 -11.09 -33.86 -1.26
N LEU A 60 -10.56 -32.62 -1.24
CA LEU A 60 -10.59 -31.79 -2.42
C LEU A 60 -9.90 -32.56 -3.56
N PRO A 61 -10.47 -32.54 -4.79
CA PRO A 61 -9.79 -33.11 -5.95
C PRO A 61 -8.39 -32.52 -6.01
N LYS A 62 -7.39 -33.37 -6.24
CA LYS A 62 -5.98 -32.99 -6.28
C LYS A 62 -5.85 -31.74 -7.14
N ILE A 63 -5.46 -30.63 -6.52
CA ILE A 63 -5.03 -29.45 -7.25
C ILE A 63 -3.85 -29.92 -8.10
N ASP A 64 -3.94 -29.77 -9.42
CA ASP A 64 -2.82 -30.10 -10.31
C ASP A 64 -1.62 -29.24 -9.88
N ASP A 65 -0.58 -29.90 -9.37
CA ASP A 65 0.64 -29.25 -8.88
C ASP A 65 1.28 -28.35 -9.96
N ASP A 66 1.09 -28.69 -11.24
CA ASP A 66 1.54 -27.94 -12.41
C ASP A 66 0.96 -26.51 -12.49
N LEU A 67 -0.30 -26.32 -12.09
CA LEU A 67 -0.90 -24.98 -12.04
C LEU A 67 -0.33 -24.16 -10.88
N VAL A 68 -0.03 -24.80 -9.74
CA VAL A 68 0.54 -24.11 -8.58
C VAL A 68 1.97 -23.68 -8.87
N ASP A 69 2.75 -24.52 -9.56
CA ASP A 69 4.11 -24.21 -9.99
C ASP A 69 4.13 -23.05 -11.00
N GLN A 70 3.25 -23.05 -12.01
CA GLN A 70 3.12 -21.92 -12.96
C GLN A 70 2.75 -20.60 -12.26
N TRP A 71 1.86 -20.65 -11.27
CA TRP A 71 1.48 -19.46 -10.50
C TRP A 71 2.62 -18.97 -9.61
N ASN A 72 3.38 -19.88 -9.00
CA ASN A 72 4.52 -19.51 -8.17
C ASN A 72 5.63 -18.87 -9.02
N GLU A 73 5.92 -19.41 -10.20
CA GLU A 73 6.89 -18.83 -11.15
C GLU A 73 6.44 -17.45 -11.66
N TRP A 74 5.14 -17.24 -11.87
CA TRP A 74 4.58 -15.94 -12.27
C TRP A 74 4.66 -14.87 -11.17
N ILE A 75 4.55 -15.26 -9.89
CA ILE A 75 4.56 -14.34 -8.74
C ILE A 75 5.98 -14.10 -8.19
N GLU A 76 6.92 -14.99 -8.49
CA GLU A 76 8.34 -14.87 -8.14
C GLU A 76 8.95 -13.48 -8.36
N PRO A 77 8.78 -12.80 -9.52
CA PRO A 77 9.35 -11.46 -9.75
C PRO A 77 8.72 -10.34 -8.89
N TYR A 78 7.53 -10.55 -8.33
CA TYR A 78 6.85 -9.56 -7.48
C TYR A 78 7.14 -9.76 -5.99
N ARG A 79 7.62 -10.95 -5.59
CA ARG A 79 7.99 -11.26 -4.20
C ARG A 79 9.22 -10.47 -3.74
N SER A 80 10.11 -10.10 -4.65
CA SER A 80 11.34 -9.34 -4.39
C SER A 80 11.18 -7.82 -4.52
N ILE A 81 9.97 -7.29 -4.66
CA ILE A 81 9.75 -5.84 -4.52
C ILE A 81 9.84 -5.51 -3.04
N ASP A 82 11.08 -5.38 -2.57
CA ASP A 82 11.45 -4.87 -1.26
C ASP A 82 10.80 -3.49 -1.07
N LEU A 83 9.70 -3.44 -0.32
CA LEU A 83 9.03 -2.25 0.21
C LEU A 83 9.89 -1.55 1.29
N ASN A 84 11.21 -1.60 1.17
CA ASN A 84 12.20 -1.18 2.16
C ASN A 84 13.10 -0.02 1.69
N VAL A 85 12.86 0.56 0.52
CA VAL A 85 13.71 1.66 0.00
C VAL A 85 12.82 2.82 -0.43
N THR A 86 13.10 4.02 0.09
CA THR A 86 12.61 5.37 -0.34
C THR A 86 11.47 6.10 0.40
N LEU A 87 11.05 5.76 1.64
CA LEU A 87 10.09 6.64 2.38
C LEU A 87 10.71 7.50 3.49
N PHE A 88 11.94 7.23 3.95
CA PHE A 88 12.51 7.89 5.13
C PHE A 88 13.94 8.42 4.98
N GLU A 89 14.32 8.87 3.79
CA GLU A 89 15.66 9.44 3.59
C GLU A 89 15.60 10.80 2.90
N ASP A 90 14.86 11.73 3.52
CA ASP A 90 14.98 13.17 3.24
C ASP A 90 14.71 13.94 4.54
N ASP A 91 15.69 13.99 5.43
CA ASP A 91 15.83 15.05 6.44
C ASP A 91 17.26 15.00 7.02
N GLN A 92 18.27 15.20 6.17
CA GLN A 92 19.60 15.57 6.67
C GLN A 92 19.59 17.05 7.07
N VAL A 93 19.31 17.27 8.36
CA VAL A 93 19.51 18.55 9.05
C VAL A 93 20.99 18.96 8.94
N PRO A 94 21.33 20.17 8.48
CA PRO A 94 22.71 20.62 8.39
C PRO A 94 23.18 21.07 9.77
N GLU A 95 23.84 20.19 10.54
CA GLU A 95 24.48 20.60 11.79
C GLU A 95 25.86 21.21 11.49
N LEU A 96 25.82 22.53 11.34
CA LEU A 96 26.97 23.42 11.42
C LEU A 96 27.58 23.31 12.82
N ASN A 97 28.75 22.68 12.94
CA ASN A 97 29.63 22.94 14.08
C ASN A 97 31.08 23.12 13.64
N MET A 98 31.48 24.39 13.66
CA MET A 98 32.86 24.84 13.63
C MET A 98 33.60 24.25 14.84
N THR A 99 34.70 23.53 14.61
CA THR A 99 35.75 23.48 15.62
C THR A 99 37.10 23.54 14.92
N ASP A 100 37.58 24.77 14.87
CA ASP A 100 38.94 25.19 14.60
C ASP A 100 39.89 24.56 15.65
N THR A 101 40.92 23.85 15.20
CA THR A 101 42.26 23.88 15.81
C THR A 101 43.27 23.08 14.96
N PRO A 102 44.34 23.72 14.44
CA PRO A 102 45.49 23.03 13.85
C PRO A 102 46.66 23.00 14.84
N ARG A 103 47.31 21.83 15.00
CA ARG A 103 48.67 21.56 15.54
C ARG A 103 48.72 20.06 15.91
N GLU A 104 49.72 19.24 15.56
CA GLU A 104 51.13 19.40 15.14
C GLU A 104 51.52 18.26 14.18
#